data_AF-A0A1E7DS28-F1
#
_entry.id   AF-A0A1E7DS28-F1
#
_cell.length_a   1.000
_cell.length_b   1.000
_cell.length_c   1.000
_cell.angle_alpha   90.00
_cell.angle_beta   90.00
_cell.angle_gamma   90.00
#
_symmetry.space_group_name_H-M   'P 1'
#
loop_
_entity.id
_entity.type
_entity.pdbx_description
1 polymer ?
#
loop_
_entity_poly.entity_id
_entity_poly.type
_entity_poly.pdbx_seq_one_letter_code
_entity_poly.pdbx_strand_id
1 'polypeptide(L)'
;MAYHGAVIEQQWTPEEVKAYCAEKFESKLPAYLRNMKKQERPKRTVNSNGNLSKAQYMRFMEKGLSDEHILAKYQDLTPERLEMAKKQWGFN
;
A
#
# COMPACT_ATOMS: atom_id res chain seq x y z
N MET A 1 50.48 -1.59 5.65
CA MET A 1 49.90 -0.47 6.43
C MET A 1 49.12 0.41 5.45
N ALA A 2 47.79 0.30 5.43
CA ALA A 2 46.95 1.16 4.60
C ALA A 2 46.72 2.47 5.37
N TYR A 3 47.29 3.57 4.87
CA TYR A 3 47.02 4.90 5.38
C TYR A 3 45.59 5.28 4.98
N HIS A 4 44.64 5.09 5.89
CA HIS A 4 43.35 5.76 5.79
C HIS A 4 43.60 7.23 6.15
N GLY A 5 43.72 8.08 5.13
CA GLY A 5 43.80 9.52 5.29
C GLY A 5 42.66 10.02 6.16
N ALA A 6 42.91 11.06 6.96
CA ALA A 6 41.93 11.67 7.85
C ALA A 6 40.63 11.91 7.08
N VAL A 7 39.59 11.14 7.40
CA VAL A 7 38.24 11.40 6.93
C VAL A 7 37.83 12.67 7.65
N ILE A 8 38.09 13.82 7.01
CA ILE A 8 37.45 15.07 7.37
C ILE A 8 35.98 14.76 7.15
N GLU A 9 35.25 14.57 8.26
CA GLU A 9 33.80 14.46 8.26
C GLU A 9 33.28 15.79 7.72
N GLN A 10 33.18 15.86 6.40
CA GLN A 10 32.56 16.97 5.73
C GLN A 10 31.11 16.93 6.23
N GLN A 11 30.76 17.85 7.12
CA GLN A 11 29.39 18.02 7.58
C GLN A 11 28.65 18.71 6.45
N TRP A 12 28.04 17.91 5.58
CA TRP A 12 27.22 18.46 4.52
C TRP A 12 25.96 19.05 5.15
N THR A 13 25.66 20.28 4.78
CA THR A 13 24.39 20.89 5.16
C THR A 13 23.26 20.15 4.43
N PRO A 14 22.04 20.07 5.02
CA PRO A 14 20.90 19.42 4.37
C PRO A 14 20.60 19.96 2.96
N GLU A 15 20.93 21.22 2.71
CA GLU A 15 20.78 21.88 1.41
C GLU A 15 21.80 21.36 0.38
N GLU A 16 23.06 21.22 0.77
CA GLU A 16 24.11 20.65 -0.07
C GLU A 16 23.83 19.18 -0.40
N VAL A 17 23.37 18.40 0.59
CA VAL A 17 22.94 17.01 0.37
C VAL A 17 21.81 16.95 -0.65
N LYS A 18 20.82 17.85 -0.54
CA LYS A 18 19.69 17.90 -1.47
C LYS A 18 20.12 18.30 -2.88
N ALA A 19 21.00 19.29 -3.02
CA ALA A 19 21.54 19.72 -4.31
C ALA A 19 22.33 18.60 -4.99
N TYR A 20 23.18 17.91 -4.23
CA TYR A 20 23.92 16.74 -4.72
C TYR A 20 23.02 15.57 -5.07
N CYS A 21 21.97 15.32 -4.27
CA CYS A 21 21.02 14.27 -4.58
C CYS A 21 20.28 14.54 -5.90
N ALA A 22 19.87 15.79 -6.13
CA ALA A 22 19.24 16.20 -7.39
C ALA A 22 20.22 16.05 -8.58
N GLU A 23 21.45 16.50 -8.42
CA GLU A 23 22.46 16.44 -9.48
C GLU A 23 22.85 15.00 -9.85
N LYS A 24 23.09 14.13 -8.85
CA LYS A 24 23.62 12.78 -9.09
C LYS A 24 22.55 11.73 -9.36
N PHE A 25 21.36 11.86 -8.74
CA PHE A 25 20.33 10.84 -8.80
C PHE A 25 19.12 11.28 -9.63
N GLU A 26 18.58 12.49 -9.44
CA GLU A 26 17.39 12.92 -10.19
C GLU A 26 17.67 13.11 -11.69
N SER A 27 18.87 13.59 -12.05
CA SER A 27 19.30 13.71 -13.46
C SER A 27 19.34 12.36 -14.19
N LYS A 28 19.65 11.28 -13.47
CA LYS A 28 19.78 9.91 -14.01
C LYS A 28 18.46 9.14 -14.02
N LEU A 29 17.36 9.72 -13.52
CA LEU A 29 16.08 9.04 -13.52
C LEU A 29 15.62 8.78 -14.97
N PRO A 30 15.21 7.54 -15.29
CA PRO A 30 14.57 7.22 -16.55
C PRO A 30 13.37 8.13 -16.85
N ALA A 31 13.15 8.46 -18.13
CA ALA A 31 12.13 9.42 -18.56
C ALA A 31 10.71 9.08 -18.04
N TYR A 32 10.37 7.79 -17.92
CA TYR A 32 9.08 7.34 -17.39
C TYR A 32 8.91 7.56 -15.87
N LEU A 33 10.00 7.75 -15.12
CA LEU A 33 9.98 8.05 -13.69
C LEU A 33 10.06 9.55 -13.39
N ARG A 34 10.61 10.37 -14.30
CA ARG A 34 10.71 11.83 -14.13
C ARG A 34 9.35 12.52 -13.93
N ASN A 35 8.31 11.97 -14.57
CA ASN A 35 6.95 12.50 -14.51
C ASN A 35 6.08 11.84 -13.43
N MET A 36 6.59 10.87 -12.67
CA MET A 36 5.94 10.36 -11.47
C MET A 36 6.09 11.34 -10.30
N LYS A 37 5.86 12.64 -10.55
CA LYS A 37 5.68 13.65 -9.51
C LYS A 37 4.55 13.17 -8.63
N LYS A 38 4.91 12.64 -7.46
CA LYS A 38 4.05 12.41 -6.30
C LYS A 38 2.59 12.22 -6.70
N GLN A 39 2.29 11.25 -7.57
CA GLN A 39 1.01 10.60 -7.36
C GLN A 39 1.18 10.09 -5.95
N GLU A 40 0.48 10.71 -4.99
CA GLU A 40 0.22 10.09 -3.70
C GLU A 40 -0.07 8.66 -4.07
N ARG A 41 0.91 7.77 -3.83
CA ARG A 41 0.75 6.36 -4.18
C ARG A 41 -0.60 6.05 -3.57
N PRO A 42 -1.64 5.69 -4.35
CA PRO A 42 -2.92 5.40 -3.75
C PRO A 42 -2.56 4.35 -2.71
N LYS A 43 -2.71 4.72 -1.43
CA LYS A 43 -2.28 3.86 -0.33
C LYS A 43 -2.94 2.55 -0.66
N ARG A 44 -2.15 1.54 -1.04
CA ARG A 44 -2.68 0.21 -1.27
C ARG A 44 -3.15 -0.23 0.09
N THR A 45 -4.38 0.12 0.43
CA THR A 45 -5.12 -0.51 1.49
C THR A 45 -5.28 -1.93 0.99
N VAL A 46 -4.41 -2.82 1.49
CA VAL A 46 -4.43 -4.26 1.19
C VAL A 46 -5.83 -4.84 1.49
N ASN A 47 -6.61 -4.13 2.28
CA ASN A 47 -8.05 -4.18 2.40
C ASN A 47 -8.72 -3.03 1.60
N SER A 48 -9.19 -3.28 0.38
CA SER A 48 -10.25 -2.44 -0.18
C SER A 48 -11.49 -2.61 0.71
N ASN A 49 -11.66 -1.74 1.70
CA ASN A 49 -12.75 -1.77 2.69
C ASN A 49 -14.15 -1.57 2.11
N GLY A 50 -14.33 -1.52 0.78
CA GLY A 50 -15.62 -1.16 0.18
C GLY A 50 -16.54 -2.32 -0.17
N ASN A 51 -16.02 -3.51 -0.53
CA ASN A 51 -16.84 -4.62 -1.01
C ASN A 51 -16.21 -5.98 -0.71
N LEU A 52 -16.87 -6.76 0.14
CA LEU A 52 -16.57 -8.18 0.33
C LEU A 52 -16.81 -8.92 -1.00
N SER A 53 -15.82 -9.65 -1.51
CA SER A 53 -15.98 -10.46 -2.73
C SER A 53 -16.44 -11.89 -2.42
N LYS A 54 -17.05 -12.56 -3.42
CA LYS A 54 -17.47 -13.98 -3.31
C LYS A 54 -16.33 -14.89 -2.83
N ALA A 55 -15.13 -14.70 -3.36
CA ALA A 55 -13.96 -15.51 -3.02
C ALA A 55 -13.48 -15.23 -1.58
N GLN A 56 -13.59 -13.99 -1.10
CA GLN A 56 -13.28 -13.67 0.29
C GLN A 56 -14.31 -14.31 1.23
N TYR A 57 -15.60 -14.22 0.90
CA TYR A 57 -16.67 -14.86 1.65
C TYR A 57 -16.48 -16.37 1.77
N MET A 58 -16.20 -17.06 0.67
CA MET A 58 -15.90 -18.50 0.66
C MET A 58 -14.73 -18.86 1.58
N ARG A 59 -13.64 -18.09 1.56
CA ARG A 59 -12.49 -18.31 2.44
C ARG A 59 -12.81 -18.10 3.92
N PHE A 60 -13.77 -17.22 4.23
CA PHE A 60 -14.25 -17.05 5.61
C PHE A 60 -15.10 -18.25 6.05
N MET A 61 -15.99 -18.73 5.17
CA MET A 61 -16.79 -19.93 5.41
C MET A 61 -15.92 -21.19 5.58
N GLU A 62 -14.89 -21.37 4.75
CA GLU A 62 -13.91 -22.46 4.87
C GLU A 62 -13.16 -22.43 6.21
N LYS A 63 -13.00 -21.24 6.80
CA LYS A 63 -12.38 -21.05 8.11
C LYS A 63 -13.37 -21.19 9.27
N GLY A 64 -14.65 -21.45 8.99
CA GLY A 64 -15.70 -21.52 10.00
C GLY A 64 -16.03 -20.17 10.65
N LEU A 65 -15.76 -19.06 9.95
CA LEU A 65 -16.08 -17.73 10.46
C LEU A 65 -17.55 -17.40 10.15
N SER A 66 -18.27 -16.94 11.17
CA SER A 66 -19.68 -16.57 11.04
C SER A 66 -19.85 -15.24 10.29
N ASP A 67 -21.05 -15.04 9.73
CA ASP A 67 -21.40 -13.79 9.07
C ASP A 67 -21.29 -12.58 10.02
N GLU A 68 -21.59 -12.76 11.30
CA GLU A 68 -21.42 -11.73 12.34
C GLU A 68 -19.96 -11.28 12.45
N HIS A 69 -19.02 -12.23 12.40
CA HIS A 69 -17.59 -11.93 12.42
C HIS A 69 -17.14 -11.19 11.14
N ILE A 70 -17.72 -11.54 10.00
CA ILE A 70 -17.47 -10.86 8.73
C ILE A 70 -18.00 -9.43 8.81
N LEU A 71 -19.23 -9.22 9.28
CA LEU A 71 -19.82 -7.89 9.44
C LEU A 71 -19.04 -7.01 10.43
N ALA A 72 -18.53 -7.57 11.52
CA ALA A 72 -17.67 -6.85 12.46
C ALA A 72 -16.33 -6.39 11.82
N LYS A 73 -15.82 -7.15 10.84
CA LYS A 73 -14.58 -6.82 10.13
C LYS A 73 -14.80 -5.78 9.02
N TYR A 74 -16.00 -5.73 8.44
CA TYR A 74 -16.34 -4.83 7.33
C TYR A 74 -17.35 -3.77 7.81
N GLN A 75 -16.84 -2.66 8.33
CA GLN A 75 -17.66 -1.59 8.92
C GLN A 75 -18.67 -0.96 7.93
N ASP A 76 -18.34 -0.96 6.63
CA ASP A 76 -19.21 -0.41 5.57
C ASP A 76 -20.22 -1.44 5.01
N LEU A 77 -20.18 -2.68 5.49
CA LEU A 77 -21.02 -3.78 5.02
C LEU A 77 -22.21 -3.97 5.97
N THR A 78 -23.40 -3.60 5.49
CA THR A 78 -24.64 -3.87 6.23
C THR A 78 -25.08 -5.34 6.09
N PRO A 79 -25.83 -5.88 7.06
CA PRO A 79 -26.36 -7.25 6.98
C PRO A 79 -27.20 -7.48 5.71
N GLU A 80 -28.06 -6.51 5.36
CA GLU A 80 -28.89 -6.58 4.15
C GLU A 80 -28.06 -6.66 2.87
N ARG A 81 -26.95 -5.92 2.81
CA ARG A 81 -26.06 -5.91 1.65
C ARG A 81 -25.28 -7.22 1.54
N LEU A 82 -24.90 -7.82 2.67
CA LEU A 82 -24.31 -9.15 2.70
C LEU A 82 -25.30 -10.21 2.19
N GLU A 83 -26.56 -10.16 2.62
CA GLU A 83 -27.60 -11.08 2.14
C GLU A 83 -27.89 -10.93 0.64
N MET A 84 -27.97 -9.70 0.13
CA MET A 84 -28.09 -9.45 -1.31
C MET A 84 -26.88 -9.99 -2.08
N ALA A 85 -25.67 -9.83 -1.55
CA ALA A 85 -24.45 -10.36 -2.16
C ALA A 85 -24.45 -11.90 -2.18
N LYS A 86 -24.87 -12.56 -1.09
CA LYS A 86 -25.02 -14.02 -1.04
C LYS A 86 -26.00 -14.53 -2.09
N LYS A 87 -27.16 -13.89 -2.22
CA LYS A 87 -28.15 -14.21 -3.27
C LYS A 87 -27.56 -14.06 -4.67
N GLN A 88 -26.84 -12.95 -4.93
CA GLN A 88 -26.15 -12.74 -6.20
C GLN A 88 -25.08 -13.81 -6.48
N TRP A 89 -24.44 -14.33 -5.43
CA TRP A 89 -23.43 -15.37 -5.54
C TRP A 89 -24.01 -16.79 -5.62
N GLY A 90 -25.32 -16.96 -5.41
CA GLY A 90 -25.99 -18.26 -5.42
C GLY A 90 -25.82 -19.07 -4.13
N PHE A 91 -25.54 -18.40 -3.01
CA PHE A 91 -25.68 -19.03 -1.69
C PHE A 91 -27.14 -18.89 -1.26
N ASN A 92 -27.78 -20.03 -0.99
CA ASN A 92 -29.15 -20.12 -0.47
C ASN A 92 -29.13 -20.23 1.05
#